data_AF-A0AAV0CKQ2-F1
#
_entry.id   AF-A0AAV0CKQ2-F1
#
_cell.length_a   1.000
_cell.length_b   1.000
_cell.length_c   1.000
_cell.angle_alpha   90.00
_cell.angle_beta   90.00
_cell.angle_gamma   90.00
#
_symmetry.space_group_name_H-M   'P 1'
#
loop_
_entity.id
_entity.type
_entity.pdbx_description
1 polymer ?
#
loop_
_entity_poly.entity_id
_entity_poly.type
_entity_poly.pdbx_seq_one_letter_code
_entity_poly.pdbx_strand_id
1 'polypeptide(L)'
;MKRPNGNLVHTYKAQKDRQSRKLIGTGERWDGLYYFKQDSRQCVAVNGVDLPSDLWHKRLGHPSENLIKSLSSVDSSVVSPCDICFRAKQTCEVFPLSDNKASRIFYLSHIDVWGPCLIVSTCGAKSFLTIVDDF
;
A
#
# COMPACT_ATOMS: atom_id res chain seq x y z
N MET A 1 16.92 -34.54 16.19
CA MET A 1 15.79 -34.86 17.09
C MET A 1 14.85 -35.80 16.34
N LYS A 2 14.58 -36.99 16.91
CA LYS A 2 13.91 -38.12 16.23
C LYS A 2 12.48 -37.76 15.83
N ARG A 3 12.09 -38.22 14.63
CA ARG A 3 10.73 -38.15 14.08
C ARG A 3 9.83 -39.20 14.74
N PRO A 4 8.59 -38.84 15.12
CA PRO A 4 7.50 -39.79 15.22
C PRO A 4 6.41 -39.49 14.18
N ASN A 5 6.07 -40.53 13.42
CA ASN A 5 4.76 -40.86 12.88
C ASN A 5 3.99 -39.82 12.03
N GLY A 6 3.95 -40.12 10.72
CA GLY A 6 2.69 -40.28 10.00
C GLY A 6 1.81 -39.04 9.83
N ASN A 7 2.25 -38.06 9.05
CA ASN A 7 1.34 -37.13 8.39
C ASN A 7 1.82 -36.84 6.96
N LEU A 8 0.90 -36.99 6.01
CA LEU A 8 1.09 -36.74 4.58
C LEU A 8 1.66 -35.34 4.35
N VAL A 9 2.95 -35.27 3.99
CA VAL A 9 3.54 -34.04 3.46
C VAL A 9 2.94 -33.84 2.07
N HIS A 10 1.93 -32.98 1.97
CA HIS A 10 1.43 -32.52 0.68
C HIS A 10 2.50 -31.59 0.07
N THR A 11 3.36 -32.16 -0.77
CA THR A 11 4.32 -31.42 -1.59
C THR A 11 3.54 -30.67 -2.68
N TYR A 12 3.41 -29.35 -2.55
CA TYR A 12 2.74 -28.53 -3.56
C TYR A 12 3.73 -28.08 -4.66
N LYS A 13 3.23 -28.04 -5.90
CA LYS A 13 4.02 -27.76 -7.10
C LYS A 13 4.46 -26.30 -7.17
N ALA A 14 5.79 -26.11 -7.14
CA ALA A 14 6.58 -25.39 -8.13
C ALA A 14 6.04 -24.06 -8.69
N GLN A 15 6.56 -22.92 -8.20
CA GLN A 15 6.44 -21.67 -8.95
C GLN A 15 7.41 -21.72 -10.14
N LYS A 16 6.87 -21.56 -11.36
CA LYS A 16 7.65 -21.55 -12.60
C LYS A 16 7.71 -20.14 -13.16
N ASP A 17 8.85 -19.80 -13.74
CA ASP A 17 9.00 -18.58 -14.51
C ASP A 17 8.03 -18.59 -15.69
N ARG A 18 7.33 -17.47 -15.90
CA ARG A 18 6.25 -17.40 -16.90
C ARG A 18 6.80 -17.48 -18.32
N GLN A 19 7.99 -16.92 -18.56
CA GLN A 19 8.61 -16.88 -19.90
C GLN A 19 9.43 -18.15 -20.19
N SER A 20 10.34 -18.52 -19.30
CA SER A 20 11.26 -19.65 -19.51
C SER A 20 10.69 -21.00 -19.08
N ARG A 21 9.55 -21.01 -18.36
CA ARG A 21 8.95 -22.22 -17.75
C ARG A 21 9.89 -22.96 -16.80
N LYS A 22 11.01 -22.34 -16.43
CA LYS A 22 12.01 -22.86 -15.50
C LYS A 22 11.43 -22.86 -14.09
N LEU A 23 11.72 -23.91 -13.33
CA LEU A 23 11.35 -23.98 -11.91
C LEU A 23 12.12 -22.89 -11.14
N ILE A 24 11.40 -21.94 -10.54
CA ILE A 24 12.00 -20.88 -9.71
C ILE A 24 12.13 -21.33 -8.25
N GLY A 25 11.24 -22.22 -7.80
CA GLY A 25 11.50 -22.98 -6.59
C GLY A 25 10.31 -23.77 -6.06
N THR A 26 10.59 -24.47 -4.98
CA THR A 26 9.68 -25.42 -4.33
C THR A 26 9.48 -25.03 -2.87
N GLY A 27 8.29 -25.28 -2.33
CA GLY A 27 8.02 -25.06 -0.92
C GLY A 27 7.28 -26.23 -0.27
N GLU A 28 7.45 -26.37 1.03
CA GLU A 28 6.75 -27.33 1.88
C GLU A 28 5.76 -26.57 2.77
N ARG A 29 4.55 -27.09 2.94
CA ARG A 29 3.58 -26.53 3.88
C ARG A 29 3.69 -27.24 5.20
N TRP A 30 3.90 -26.49 6.28
CA TRP A 30 3.91 -27.02 7.63
C TRP A 30 3.03 -26.14 8.53
N ASP A 31 2.02 -26.76 9.14
CA ASP A 31 1.02 -26.11 10.00
C ASP A 31 0.38 -24.83 9.42
N GLY A 32 -0.02 -24.88 8.14
CA GLY A 32 -0.63 -23.75 7.43
C GLY A 32 0.37 -22.70 6.92
N LEU A 33 1.64 -22.75 7.33
CA LEU A 33 2.71 -21.88 6.83
C LEU A 33 3.46 -22.54 5.67
N TYR A 34 3.80 -21.75 4.63
CA TYR A 34 4.57 -22.22 3.49
C TYR A 34 6.05 -21.88 3.66
N TYR A 35 6.91 -22.90 3.63
CA TYR A 35 8.35 -22.81 3.74
C TYR A 35 8.99 -23.02 2.38
N PHE A 36 9.71 -22.04 1.87
CA PHE A 36 10.43 -22.18 0.61
C PHE A 36 11.73 -22.96 0.83
N LYS A 37 11.89 -24.10 0.14
CA LYS A 37 13.16 -24.83 0.07
C LYS A 37 14.03 -24.14 -0.97
N GLN A 38 14.90 -23.27 -0.48
CA GLN A 38 15.94 -22.65 -1.31
C GLN A 38 17.07 -23.67 -1.50
N ASP A 39 17.19 -24.22 -2.71
CA ASP A 39 18.38 -24.98 -3.09
C ASP A 39 19.58 -24.01 -3.13
N SER A 40 20.76 -24.51 -2.75
CA SER A 40 21.96 -23.70 -2.46
C SER A 40 22.16 -22.53 -3.44
N ARG A 41 22.24 -21.32 -2.87
CA ARG A 41 22.25 -20.05 -3.60
C ARG A 41 23.45 -19.99 -4.55
N GLN A 42 23.22 -19.99 -5.86
CA GLN A 42 24.02 -19.12 -6.72
C GLN A 42 23.53 -17.69 -6.48
N CYS A 43 24.11 -17.02 -5.49
CA CYS A 43 24.02 -15.58 -5.43
C CYS A 43 24.74 -15.04 -6.66
N VAL A 44 24.00 -14.49 -7.62
CA VAL A 44 24.60 -13.56 -8.55
C VAL A 44 24.90 -12.33 -7.71
N ALA A 45 26.12 -12.26 -7.19
CA ALA A 45 26.68 -11.02 -6.72
C ALA A 45 26.67 -10.08 -7.93
N VAL A 46 25.69 -9.18 -7.97
CA VAL A 46 25.80 -8.01 -8.81
C VAL A 46 26.99 -7.27 -8.20
N ASN A 47 28.11 -7.22 -8.93
CA ASN A 47 29.27 -6.42 -8.54
C ASN A 47 28.74 -5.08 -8.04
N GLY A 48 29.14 -4.70 -6.82
CA GLY A 48 28.76 -3.44 -6.19
C GLY A 48 29.24 -2.28 -7.02
N VAL A 49 28.47 -1.97 -8.06
CA VAL A 49 28.39 -0.63 -8.61
C VAL A 49 27.50 0.07 -7.61
N ASP A 50 28.01 1.11 -6.99
CA ASP A 50 27.19 1.97 -6.15
C ASP A 50 26.02 2.46 -6.99
N LEU A 51 24.86 1.82 -6.80
CA LEU A 51 23.67 2.13 -7.56
C LEU A 51 23.14 3.45 -6.99
N PRO A 52 22.81 4.44 -7.85
CA PRO A 52 22.33 5.74 -7.39
C PRO A 52 21.17 5.56 -6.42
N SER A 53 21.15 6.34 -5.35
CA SER A 53 20.11 6.31 -4.31
C SER A 53 18.70 6.46 -4.91
N ASP A 54 18.58 7.20 -6.00
CA ASP A 54 17.37 7.37 -6.82
C ASP A 54 16.77 6.07 -7.35
N LEU A 55 17.63 5.13 -7.75
CA LEU A 55 17.18 3.85 -8.31
C LEU A 55 16.60 2.97 -7.20
N TRP A 56 17.24 2.95 -6.03
CA TRP A 56 16.74 2.25 -4.86
C TRP A 56 15.48 2.90 -4.29
N HIS A 57 15.41 4.23 -4.29
CA HIS A 57 14.20 4.98 -3.97
C HIS A 57 13.01 4.56 -4.85
N LYS A 58 13.18 4.44 -6.17
CA LYS A 58 12.12 3.96 -7.07
C LYS A 58 11.78 2.49 -6.87
N ARG A 59 12.78 1.61 -6.71
CA ARG A 59 12.58 0.15 -6.58
C ARG A 59 11.91 -0.27 -5.27
N LEU A 60 12.17 0.45 -4.18
CA LEU A 60 11.64 0.14 -2.85
C LEU A 60 10.29 0.83 -2.56
N GLY A 61 9.66 1.44 -3.57
CA GLY A 61 8.35 2.06 -3.41
C GLY A 61 8.40 3.44 -2.76
N HIS A 62 9.35 4.27 -3.18
CA HIS A 62 9.46 5.67 -2.76
C HIS A 62 9.63 5.91 -1.25
N PRO A 63 10.51 5.16 -0.56
CA PRO A 63 10.76 5.38 0.85
C PRO A 63 11.46 6.73 1.10
N SER A 64 11.47 7.16 2.36
CA SER A 64 12.18 8.38 2.77
C SER A 64 13.68 8.26 2.54
N GLU A 65 14.33 9.41 2.35
CA GLU A 65 15.78 9.49 2.17
C GLU A 65 16.53 8.87 3.35
N ASN A 66 16.04 9.06 4.58
CA ASN A 66 16.61 8.44 5.78
C ASN A 66 16.62 6.90 5.71
N LEU A 67 15.57 6.29 5.16
CA LEU A 67 15.53 4.85 4.97
C LEU A 67 16.55 4.41 3.92
N ILE A 68 16.67 5.14 2.81
CA ILE A 68 17.66 4.85 1.77
C ILE A 68 19.09 4.96 2.31
N LYS A 69 19.39 5.99 3.11
CA LYS A 69 20.70 6.16 3.79
C LYS A 69 21.02 5.05 4.79
N SER A 70 20.01 4.38 5.34
CA SER A 70 20.22 3.25 6.26
C SER A 70 20.62 1.95 5.55
N LEU A 71 20.52 1.89 4.21
CA LEU A 71 20.92 0.73 3.42
C LEU A 71 22.44 0.76 3.21
N SER A 72 23.14 -0.24 3.77
CA SER A 72 24.61 -0.36 3.75
C SER A 72 25.23 -0.56 2.36
N SER A 73 24.43 -0.67 1.30
CA SER A 73 24.86 -0.94 -0.08
C SER A 73 24.43 0.13 -1.07
N VAL A 74 23.99 1.29 -0.58
CA VAL A 74 23.56 2.41 -1.41
C VAL A 74 24.49 3.58 -1.17
N ASP A 75 24.99 4.16 -2.26
CA ASP A 75 25.77 5.39 -2.19
C ASP A 75 24.97 6.46 -1.46
N SER A 76 25.57 7.08 -0.43
CA SER A 76 24.94 8.08 0.45
C SER A 76 24.61 9.41 -0.26
N SER A 77 24.61 9.40 -1.59
CA SER A 77 24.13 10.47 -2.45
C SER A 77 22.69 10.87 -2.10
N VAL A 78 22.46 12.19 -2.04
CA VAL A 78 21.14 12.77 -1.81
C VAL A 78 20.19 12.27 -2.91
N VAL A 79 19.04 11.74 -2.50
CA VAL A 79 17.99 11.32 -3.45
C VAL A 79 17.49 12.58 -4.16
N SER A 80 17.54 12.61 -5.48
CA SER A 80 17.05 13.73 -6.27
C SER A 80 15.55 13.94 -6.07
N PRO A 81 15.04 15.18 -6.22
CA PRO A 81 13.61 15.46 -6.09
C PRO A 81 12.79 14.52 -6.98
N CYS A 82 11.88 13.77 -6.37
CA CYS A 82 11.05 12.79 -7.06
C CYS A 82 9.63 13.32 -7.26
N ASP A 83 9.21 13.50 -8.51
CA ASP A 83 7.88 14.01 -8.86
C ASP A 83 6.73 13.17 -8.29
N ILE A 84 6.91 11.85 -8.25
CA ILE A 84 5.91 10.91 -7.69
C ILE A 84 5.74 11.16 -6.20
N CYS A 85 6.84 11.31 -5.46
CA CYS A 85 6.81 11.62 -4.04
C CYS A 85 6.15 12.95 -3.77
N PHE A 86 6.48 13.98 -4.56
CA PHE A 86 5.88 15.30 -4.42
C PHE A 86 4.37 15.23 -4.56
N ARG A 87 3.86 14.59 -5.62
CA ARG A 87 2.40 14.45 -5.84
C ARG A 87 1.72 13.55 -4.80
N ALA A 88 2.37 12.47 -4.38
CA ALA A 88 1.79 11.50 -3.45
C ALA A 88 1.82 11.96 -1.98
N LYS A 89 2.81 12.77 -1.61
CA LYS A 89 2.99 13.29 -0.24
C LYS A 89 2.57 14.75 -0.09
N GLN A 90 1.94 15.34 -1.11
CA GLN A 90 1.32 16.65 -1.00
C GLN A 90 0.28 16.61 0.11
N THR A 91 0.59 17.28 1.22
CA THR A 91 -0.38 17.54 2.28
C THR A 91 -1.19 18.76 1.89
N CYS A 92 -2.50 18.73 2.16
CA CYS A 92 -3.26 19.97 2.14
C CYS A 92 -2.78 20.87 3.28
N GLU A 93 -2.67 22.16 3.00
CA GLU A 93 -2.54 23.18 4.04
C GLU A 93 -3.71 23.11 5.01
N VAL A 94 -3.52 23.61 6.23
CA VAL A 94 -4.60 23.71 7.21
C VAL A 94 -5.69 24.60 6.64
N PHE A 95 -6.93 24.12 6.65
CA PHE A 95 -8.07 24.95 6.25
C PHE A 95 -8.15 26.18 7.16
N PRO A 96 -8.28 27.39 6.61
CA PRO A 96 -8.45 28.58 7.44
C PRO A 96 -9.72 28.47 8.28
N LEU A 97 -9.72 29.12 9.44
CA LEU A 97 -10.94 29.24 10.23
C LEU A 97 -11.99 30.00 9.41
N SER A 98 -13.19 29.45 9.33
CA SER A 98 -14.33 30.09 8.68
C SER A 98 -15.08 30.93 9.72
N ASP A 99 -15.33 32.20 9.39
CA ASP A 99 -16.21 33.10 10.15
C ASP A 99 -17.66 33.06 9.64
N ASN A 100 -18.00 32.09 8.80
CA ASN A 100 -19.29 31.98 8.14
C ASN A 100 -20.33 31.33 9.07
N LYS A 101 -20.83 32.11 10.04
CA LYS A 101 -21.86 31.70 11.01
C LYS A 101 -23.14 32.51 10.84
N ALA A 102 -24.28 31.89 11.00
CA ALA A 102 -25.56 32.58 11.01
C ALA A 102 -25.70 33.53 12.20
N SER A 103 -26.23 34.72 11.93
CA SER A 103 -26.54 35.74 12.94
C SER A 103 -28.02 35.81 13.31
N ARG A 104 -28.88 35.15 12.53
CA ARG A 104 -30.32 35.03 12.73
C ARG A 104 -30.84 33.78 12.03
N ILE A 105 -32.00 33.29 12.48
CA ILE A 105 -32.70 32.16 11.89
C ILE A 105 -32.89 32.38 10.38
N PHE A 106 -32.63 31.35 9.57
CA PHE A 106 -32.73 31.39 8.10
C PHE A 106 -31.78 32.39 7.41
N TYR A 107 -30.70 32.83 8.06
CA TYR A 107 -29.66 33.61 7.42
C TYR A 107 -28.76 32.77 6.51
N LEU A 108 -28.47 31.54 6.94
CA LEU A 108 -27.64 30.57 6.24
C LEU A 108 -28.23 29.17 6.49
N SER A 109 -28.50 28.44 5.41
CA SER A 109 -28.99 27.06 5.49
C SER A 109 -28.13 26.16 4.63
N HIS A 110 -27.69 25.05 5.20
CA HIS A 110 -26.93 24.01 4.53
C HIS A 110 -27.89 22.99 3.95
N ILE A 111 -27.80 22.79 2.63
CA ILE A 111 -28.64 21.86 1.90
C ILE A 111 -27.73 20.83 1.25
N ASP A 112 -27.94 19.56 1.57
CA ASP A 112 -27.18 18.45 1.01
C ASP A 112 -28.10 17.32 0.55
N VAL A 113 -27.67 16.60 -0.49
CA VAL A 113 -28.38 15.43 -1.01
C VAL A 113 -27.53 14.20 -0.77
N TRP A 114 -28.01 13.32 0.09
CA TRP A 114 -27.31 12.09 0.40
C TRP A 114 -27.82 10.91 -0.42
N GLY A 115 -26.94 10.43 -1.30
CA GLY A 115 -26.89 9.09 -1.88
C GLY A 115 -28.08 8.64 -2.74
N PRO A 116 -27.94 7.47 -3.38
CA PRO A 116 -28.97 6.44 -3.43
C PRO A 116 -28.70 5.42 -2.31
N CYS A 117 -29.41 5.54 -1.20
CA CYS A 117 -29.50 4.57 -0.12
C CYS A 117 -29.79 3.16 -0.63
N LEU A 118 -29.15 2.21 0.04
CA LEU A 118 -29.36 0.78 -0.17
C LEU A 118 -30.79 0.36 0.21
N ILE A 119 -31.37 1.01 1.22
CA ILE A 119 -32.74 0.78 1.67
C ILE A 119 -33.63 1.86 1.09
N VAL A 120 -34.69 1.42 0.40
CA VAL A 120 -35.69 2.31 -0.18
C VAL A 120 -36.63 2.79 0.92
N SER A 121 -36.98 4.08 0.92
CA SER A 121 -38.00 4.61 1.80
C SER A 121 -39.38 4.01 1.49
N THR A 122 -40.33 4.22 2.40
CA THR A 122 -41.72 3.78 2.22
C THR A 122 -42.39 4.37 0.98
N CYS A 123 -41.93 5.54 0.50
CA CYS A 123 -42.43 6.17 -0.72
C CYS A 123 -41.64 5.82 -1.98
N GLY A 124 -40.70 4.87 -1.91
CA GLY A 124 -39.90 4.46 -3.07
C GLY A 124 -38.66 5.31 -3.34
N ALA A 125 -38.39 6.32 -2.51
CA ALA A 125 -37.21 7.17 -2.67
C ALA A 125 -35.95 6.46 -2.17
N LYS A 126 -34.84 6.68 -2.87
CA LYS A 126 -33.51 6.20 -2.46
C LYS A 126 -32.62 7.33 -1.99
N SER A 127 -33.05 8.58 -2.04
CA SER A 127 -32.21 9.72 -1.69
C SER A 127 -32.88 10.53 -0.61
N PHE A 128 -32.07 11.17 0.24
CA PHE A 128 -32.54 12.07 1.27
C PHE A 128 -31.99 13.47 1.03
N LEU A 129 -32.86 14.46 1.15
CA LEU A 129 -32.47 15.87 1.18
C LEU A 129 -32.38 16.28 2.65
N THR A 130 -31.23 16.77 3.07
CA THR A 130 -31.04 17.39 4.39
C THR A 130 -31.05 18.90 4.24
N ILE A 131 -31.82 19.57 5.09
CA ILE A 131 -31.86 21.03 5.18
C ILE A 131 -31.61 21.36 6.65
N VAL A 132 -30.50 22.04 6.92
CA VAL A 132 -30.07 22.40 8.27
C VAL A 132 -29.88 23.91 8.33
N ASP A 133 -30.57 24.57 9.25
CA ASP A 133 -30.31 25.98 9.55
C ASP A 133 -29.04 26.12 10.39
N ASP A 134 -28.22 27.11 10.09
CA ASP A 134 -26.90 27.29 10.71
C ASP A 134 -26.95 28.05 12.06
N PHE A 135 -28.12 28.61 12.44
CA PHE A 135 -28.30 29.43 13.65
C PHE A 135 -28.40 28.62 14.96
#